data_AF-S7R685-F1
#
_entry.id   AF-S7R685-F1
#
_cell.length_a   1.000
_cell.length_b   1.000
_cell.length_c   1.000
_cell.angle_alpha   90.00
_cell.angle_beta   90.00
_cell.angle_gamma   90.00
#
_symmetry.space_group_name_H-M   'P 1'
#
loop_
_entity.id
_entity.type
_entity.pdbx_description
1 polymer ?
#
loop_
_entity_poly.entity_id
_entity_poly.type
_entity_poly.pdbx_seq_one_letter_code
_entity_poly.pdbx_strand_id
1 'polypeptide(L)'
;FVYGLLLTEKFVRLFQFDRAGCLFSGRIHIHRDAHMFVKLILALSTTDEAKLGFDTRIHWEDQDLYFSPKVGEAVKYKVCNVKPFHRHTIRGRGTTCWVVEDPDDKGSRLHLKFAWRTLERVAESVFLEYINIECGGIPGVSELRRCENTEQITNLRHGATFKTRQGKLVSDRQYYYILQPFYGPPLEMARSVLQLVEAFRDIIAAQRNLALRGIVHRDISTRNMLLNERLDAGVGTRGILIDFDMAKFIDRTTSGESTDVRT
;
A
#
# COMPACT_ATOMS: atom_id res chain seq x y z
N PHE A 1 -12.10 -0.80 5.76
CA PHE A 1 -12.47 -0.35 7.13
C PHE A 1 -13.02 -1.56 7.87
N VAL A 2 -13.38 -1.47 9.14
CA VAL A 2 -14.06 -2.55 9.86
C VAL A 2 -15.05 -1.97 10.87
N TYR A 3 -16.22 -2.59 10.99
CA TYR A 3 -17.19 -2.22 12.00
C TYR A 3 -17.02 -3.05 13.28
N GLY A 4 -17.34 -2.45 14.42
CA GLY A 4 -17.36 -3.14 15.72
C GLY A 4 -18.52 -2.64 16.57
N LEU A 5 -19.07 -3.53 17.40
CA LEU A 5 -20.10 -3.19 18.38
C LEU A 5 -19.52 -3.28 19.79
N LEU A 6 -19.77 -2.24 20.59
CA LEU A 6 -19.64 -2.33 22.04
C LEU A 6 -21.04 -2.50 22.62
N LEU A 7 -21.34 -3.71 23.08
CA LEU A 7 -22.60 -4.07 23.70
C LEU A 7 -22.45 -4.17 25.21
N THR A 8 -23.41 -3.64 25.93
CA THR A 8 -23.59 -3.75 27.38
C THR A 8 -25.02 -4.20 27.66
N GLU A 9 -25.37 -4.45 28.92
CA GLU A 9 -26.72 -4.85 29.32
C GLU A 9 -27.81 -3.92 28.75
N LYS A 10 -27.59 -2.61 28.74
CA LYS A 10 -28.61 -1.62 28.36
C LYS A 10 -28.29 -0.87 27.08
N PHE A 11 -27.04 -0.87 26.63
CA PHE A 11 -26.58 0.01 25.56
C PHE A 11 -25.75 -0.72 24.51
N VAL A 12 -25.90 -0.28 23.27
CA VAL A 12 -25.01 -0.59 22.16
C VAL A 12 -24.37 0.68 21.62
N ARG A 13 -23.15 0.56 21.11
CA ARG A 13 -22.45 1.61 20.37
C ARG A 13 -21.77 1.02 19.13
N LEU A 14 -22.02 1.60 17.97
CA LEU A 14 -21.37 1.23 16.72
C LEU A 14 -20.05 1.99 16.58
N PHE A 15 -19.00 1.29 16.20
CA PHE A 15 -17.70 1.82 15.85
C PHE A 15 -17.37 1.45 14.41
N GLN A 16 -16.73 2.38 13.69
CA GLN A 16 -16.07 2.13 12.42
C GLN A 16 -14.60 2.48 12.59
N PHE A 17 -13.72 1.51 12.36
CA PHE A 17 -12.28 1.68 12.36
C PHE A 17 -11.75 1.69 10.93
N ASP A 18 -10.82 2.59 10.66
CA ASP A 18 -10.15 2.69 9.37
C ASP A 18 -8.72 3.23 9.53
N ARG A 19 -8.05 3.51 8.41
CA ARG A 19 -6.65 3.91 8.42
C ARG A 19 -6.40 5.36 8.84
N ALA A 20 -7.44 6.17 9.03
CA ALA A 20 -7.36 7.51 9.59
C ALA A 20 -7.81 7.59 11.05
N GLY A 21 -8.40 6.52 11.62
CA GLY A 21 -8.77 6.45 13.02
C GLY A 21 -10.09 5.72 13.24
N CYS A 22 -10.92 6.24 14.14
CA CYS A 22 -12.18 5.63 14.50
C CYS A 22 -13.32 6.66 14.53
N LEU A 23 -14.47 6.28 13.97
CA LEU A 23 -15.76 6.92 14.14
C LEU A 23 -16.62 6.06 15.08
N PHE A 24 -17.49 6.70 15.84
CA PHE A 24 -18.46 5.96 16.65
C PHE A 24 -19.79 6.70 16.77
N SER A 25 -20.86 5.95 16.97
CA SER A 25 -22.19 6.49 17.23
C SER A 25 -22.31 7.07 18.65
N GLY A 26 -23.43 7.74 18.93
CA GLY A 26 -23.90 7.89 20.31
C GLY A 26 -24.20 6.53 20.96
N ARG A 27 -24.42 6.52 22.28
CA ARG A 27 -24.92 5.32 22.99
C ARG A 27 -26.41 5.14 22.66
N ILE A 28 -26.80 3.95 22.22
CA ILE A 28 -28.19 3.60 21.89
C ILE A 28 -28.71 2.66 22.97
N HIS A 29 -29.83 2.99 23.60
CA HIS A 29 -30.41 2.16 24.66
C HIS A 29 -31.27 1.04 24.04
N ILE A 30 -30.80 -0.21 24.10
CA ILE A 30 -31.35 -1.33 23.31
C ILE A 30 -32.79 -1.69 23.68
N HIS A 31 -33.20 -1.52 24.95
CA HIS A 31 -34.59 -1.77 25.35
C HIS A 31 -35.56 -0.63 25.04
N ARG A 32 -35.05 0.57 24.74
CA ARG A 32 -35.89 1.74 24.39
C ARG A 32 -36.03 1.88 22.89
N ASP A 33 -34.97 1.56 22.14
CA ASP A 33 -34.94 1.56 20.69
C ASP A 33 -34.44 0.19 20.17
N ALA A 34 -35.25 -0.84 20.44
CA ALA A 34 -34.95 -2.21 20.00
C ALA A 34 -34.89 -2.32 18.47
N HIS A 35 -35.65 -1.48 17.76
CA HIS A 35 -35.66 -1.45 16.31
C HIS A 35 -34.30 -1.02 15.74
N MET A 36 -33.67 0.04 16.29
CA MET A 36 -32.32 0.41 15.89
C MET A 36 -31.29 -0.68 16.22
N PHE A 37 -31.43 -1.35 17.36
CA PHE A 37 -30.54 -2.46 17.72
C PHE A 37 -30.62 -3.61 16.69
N VAL A 38 -31.83 -4.04 16.31
CA VAL A 38 -32.01 -5.07 15.27
C VAL A 38 -31.44 -4.61 13.93
N LYS A 39 -31.66 -3.35 13.54
CA LYS A 39 -31.07 -2.78 12.31
C LYS A 39 -29.54 -2.86 12.30
N LEU A 40 -28.89 -2.57 13.43
CA LEU A 40 -27.43 -2.66 13.53
C LEU A 40 -26.94 -4.10 13.34
N ILE A 41 -27.60 -5.07 13.96
CA ILE A 41 -27.25 -6.49 13.79
C ILE A 41 -27.41 -6.90 12.32
N LEU A 42 -28.57 -6.61 11.70
CA LEU A 42 -28.81 -6.94 10.30
C LEU A 42 -27.82 -6.26 9.35
N ALA A 43 -27.48 -5.00 9.58
CA ALA A 43 -26.50 -4.29 8.77
C ALA A 43 -25.10 -4.93 8.84
N LEU A 44 -24.72 -5.44 10.01
CA LEU A 44 -23.43 -6.12 10.22
C LEU A 44 -23.45 -7.60 9.82
N SER A 45 -24.63 -8.20 9.64
CA SER A 45 -24.81 -9.55 9.11
C SER A 45 -24.90 -9.60 7.58
N THR A 46 -24.58 -8.52 6.87
CA THR A 46 -24.56 -8.51 5.41
C THR A 46 -23.49 -9.48 4.86
N THR A 47 -23.80 -10.16 3.76
CA THR A 47 -22.84 -10.99 3.01
C THR A 47 -22.08 -10.19 1.96
N ASP A 48 -22.35 -8.90 1.84
CA ASP A 48 -21.64 -7.99 0.94
C ASP A 48 -20.28 -7.62 1.56
N GLU A 49 -19.24 -8.31 1.11
CA GLU A 49 -17.87 -8.17 1.61
C GLU A 49 -17.34 -6.73 1.48
N ALA A 50 -17.71 -6.02 0.41
CA ALA A 50 -17.30 -4.61 0.22
C ALA A 50 -17.90 -3.71 1.31
N LYS A 51 -19.17 -3.96 1.70
CA LYS A 51 -19.81 -3.23 2.82
C LYS A 51 -19.23 -3.59 4.18
N LEU A 52 -18.66 -4.79 4.33
CA LEU A 52 -17.90 -5.17 5.54
C LEU A 52 -16.48 -4.60 5.56
N GLY A 53 -16.04 -4.01 4.44
CA GLY A 53 -14.75 -3.33 4.31
C GLY A 53 -13.62 -4.22 3.81
N PHE A 54 -13.94 -5.38 3.24
CA PHE A 54 -13.00 -6.21 2.49
C PHE A 54 -12.67 -5.58 1.13
N ASP A 55 -11.48 -5.88 0.65
CA ASP A 55 -11.03 -5.48 -0.68
C ASP A 55 -11.39 -6.57 -1.69
N THR A 56 -12.52 -6.41 -2.38
CA THR A 56 -13.08 -7.41 -3.30
C THR A 56 -12.27 -7.61 -4.58
N ARG A 57 -11.18 -6.85 -4.78
CA ARG A 57 -10.25 -7.10 -5.88
C ARG A 57 -9.42 -8.35 -5.64
N ILE A 58 -9.22 -8.74 -4.39
CA ILE A 58 -8.63 -10.04 -4.02
C ILE A 58 -9.77 -10.99 -3.69
N HIS A 59 -9.96 -12.00 -4.53
CA HIS A 59 -11.14 -12.88 -4.48
C HIS A 59 -10.76 -14.30 -4.90
N TRP A 60 -11.54 -15.26 -4.41
CA TRP A 60 -11.42 -16.65 -4.78
C TRP A 60 -12.22 -16.92 -6.05
N GLU A 61 -11.62 -17.64 -6.98
CA GLU A 61 -12.33 -18.29 -8.09
C GLU A 61 -11.94 -19.77 -8.07
N ASP A 62 -12.95 -20.63 -7.90
CA ASP A 62 -12.78 -22.06 -7.63
C ASP A 62 -11.86 -22.35 -6.42
N GLN A 63 -10.63 -22.77 -6.65
CA GLN A 63 -9.63 -23.10 -5.63
C GLN A 63 -8.44 -22.14 -5.61
N ASP A 64 -8.42 -21.17 -6.53
CA ASP A 64 -7.31 -20.25 -6.71
C ASP A 64 -7.71 -18.84 -6.26
N LEU A 65 -6.72 -18.10 -5.75
CA LEU A 65 -6.91 -16.71 -5.36
C LEU A 65 -6.43 -15.80 -6.49
N TYR A 66 -7.23 -14.79 -6.82
CA TYR A 66 -6.96 -13.85 -7.91
C TYR A 66 -6.99 -12.40 -7.45
N PHE A 67 -6.20 -11.57 -8.13
CA PHE A 67 -6.32 -10.13 -8.12
C PHE A 67 -6.95 -9.65 -9.44
N SER A 68 -8.05 -8.91 -9.35
CA SER A 68 -8.67 -8.20 -10.47
C SER A 68 -8.56 -6.69 -10.23
N PRO A 69 -7.81 -5.95 -11.07
CA PRO A 69 -7.59 -4.50 -10.88
C PRO A 69 -8.89 -3.70 -10.76
N LYS A 70 -9.88 -4.03 -11.59
CA LYS A 70 -11.24 -3.48 -11.55
C LYS A 70 -12.26 -4.60 -11.58
N VAL A 71 -13.39 -4.36 -10.93
CA VAL A 71 -14.54 -5.27 -10.99
C VAL A 71 -15.03 -5.35 -12.44
N GLY A 72 -15.08 -6.56 -12.99
CA GLY A 72 -15.49 -6.82 -14.37
C GLY A 72 -14.40 -6.61 -15.42
N GLU A 73 -13.16 -6.30 -15.03
CA GLU A 73 -12.02 -6.31 -15.97
C GLU A 73 -11.67 -7.76 -16.33
N ALA A 74 -11.36 -8.01 -17.62
CA ALA A 74 -11.03 -9.34 -18.10
C ALA A 74 -9.66 -9.83 -17.60
N VAL A 75 -8.72 -8.91 -17.35
CA VAL A 75 -7.38 -9.23 -16.88
C VAL A 75 -7.42 -9.58 -15.40
N LYS A 76 -6.93 -10.77 -15.05
CA LYS A 76 -6.78 -11.24 -13.68
C LYS A 76 -5.36 -11.74 -13.47
N TYR A 77 -4.85 -11.55 -12.25
CA TYR A 77 -3.53 -11.98 -11.84
C TYR A 77 -3.69 -13.09 -10.81
N LYS A 78 -3.20 -14.29 -11.12
CA LYS A 78 -3.22 -15.41 -10.19
C LYS A 78 -2.26 -15.13 -9.03
N VAL A 79 -2.74 -15.24 -7.79
CA VAL A 79 -1.93 -15.00 -6.60
C VAL A 79 -1.09 -16.23 -6.29
N CYS A 80 0.24 -16.08 -6.23
CA CYS A 80 1.16 -17.20 -5.99
C CYS A 80 1.17 -17.66 -4.52
N ASN A 81 0.92 -16.74 -3.58
CA ASN A 81 1.01 -17.00 -2.14
C ASN A 81 -0.28 -16.64 -1.42
N VAL A 82 -0.91 -17.61 -0.74
CA VAL A 82 -2.17 -17.39 -0.01
C VAL A 82 -1.99 -16.49 1.22
N LYS A 83 -0.78 -16.43 1.79
CA LYS A 83 -0.47 -15.58 2.95
C LYS A 83 0.30 -14.34 2.50
N PRO A 84 -0.32 -13.15 2.49
CA PRO A 84 0.37 -11.92 2.13
C PRO A 84 1.34 -11.48 3.22
N PHE A 85 2.31 -10.67 2.83
CA PHE A 85 2.96 -9.80 3.80
C PHE A 85 1.97 -8.72 4.23
N HIS A 86 1.81 -8.50 5.54
CA HIS A 86 0.91 -7.49 6.07
C HIS A 86 1.50 -6.78 7.29
N ARG A 87 1.42 -5.45 7.32
CA ARG A 87 1.78 -4.62 8.48
C ARG A 87 0.59 -4.49 9.44
N HIS A 88 0.71 -5.02 10.66
CA HIS A 88 -0.34 -5.02 11.69
C HIS A 88 -0.61 -3.66 12.38
N THR A 89 -0.29 -2.54 11.76
CA THR A 89 -0.57 -1.20 12.30
C THR A 89 -2.06 -0.88 12.14
N ILE A 90 -2.72 -0.33 13.17
CA ILE A 90 -4.14 0.08 13.06
C ILE A 90 -4.27 1.30 12.13
N ARG A 91 -3.51 2.36 12.43
CA ARG A 91 -3.41 3.60 11.64
C ARG A 91 -2.13 3.58 10.80
N GLY A 92 -2.13 4.25 9.65
CA GLY A 92 -0.94 4.41 8.81
C GLY A 92 -1.10 3.84 7.41
N ARG A 93 0.00 3.38 6.81
CA ARG A 93 0.02 2.86 5.43
C ARG A 93 -0.74 1.55 5.27
N GLY A 94 -0.73 0.70 6.30
CA GLY A 94 -1.47 -0.55 6.28
C GLY A 94 -1.07 -1.47 5.13
N THR A 95 0.22 -1.49 4.79
CA THR A 95 0.75 -2.15 3.60
C THR A 95 0.45 -3.64 3.59
N THR A 96 -0.13 -4.10 2.48
CA THR A 96 -0.35 -5.51 2.17
C THR A 96 0.33 -5.82 0.85
N CYS A 97 1.20 -6.83 0.81
CA CYS A 97 1.89 -7.23 -0.40
C CYS A 97 1.60 -8.69 -0.76
N TRP A 98 1.39 -8.92 -2.04
CA TRP A 98 1.18 -10.21 -2.67
C TRP A 98 2.21 -10.42 -3.77
N VAL A 99 2.45 -11.67 -4.12
CA VAL A 99 3.14 -12.05 -5.34
C VAL A 99 2.10 -12.64 -6.27
N VAL A 100 2.05 -12.15 -7.50
CA VAL A 100 1.09 -12.59 -8.51
C VAL A 100 1.82 -12.99 -9.79
N GLU A 101 1.21 -13.85 -10.59
CA GLU A 101 1.71 -14.19 -11.92
C GLU A 101 1.50 -13.02 -12.88
N ASP A 102 2.46 -12.78 -13.78
CA ASP A 102 2.28 -11.82 -14.87
C ASP A 102 1.46 -12.49 -15.99
N PRO A 103 0.24 -12.02 -16.30
CA PRO A 103 -0.57 -12.60 -17.38
C PRO A 103 0.04 -12.37 -18.76
N ASP A 104 0.90 -11.35 -18.91
CA ASP A 104 1.51 -10.98 -20.19
C ASP A 104 2.85 -11.71 -20.44
N ASP A 105 3.48 -12.26 -19.39
CA ASP A 105 4.77 -12.93 -19.46
C ASP A 105 4.79 -14.22 -18.62
N LYS A 106 4.64 -15.35 -19.30
CA LYS A 106 4.49 -16.66 -18.66
C LYS A 106 5.75 -17.05 -17.87
N GLY A 107 5.56 -17.24 -16.56
CA GLY A 107 6.65 -17.60 -15.63
C GLY A 107 7.27 -16.40 -14.93
N SER A 108 6.96 -15.18 -15.40
CA SER A 108 7.27 -13.96 -14.66
C SER A 108 6.25 -13.71 -13.55
N ARG A 109 6.71 -13.02 -12.51
CA ARG A 109 5.92 -12.68 -11.34
C ARG A 109 5.99 -11.18 -11.10
N LEU A 110 4.92 -10.64 -10.53
CA LEU A 110 4.80 -9.26 -10.11
C LEU A 110 4.63 -9.18 -8.60
N HIS A 111 5.18 -8.13 -8.03
CA HIS A 111 4.93 -7.70 -6.66
C HIS A 111 3.73 -6.73 -6.67
N LEU A 112 2.63 -7.15 -6.07
CA LEU A 112 1.42 -6.37 -5.89
C LEU A 112 1.41 -5.78 -4.48
N LYS A 113 1.45 -4.46 -4.36
CA LYS A 113 1.39 -3.73 -3.08
C LYS A 113 0.12 -2.92 -3.01
N PHE A 114 -0.63 -3.07 -1.92
CA PHE A 114 -1.72 -2.19 -1.52
C PHE A 114 -1.28 -1.33 -0.33
N ALA A 115 -1.60 -0.04 -0.36
CA ALA A 115 -1.27 0.86 0.74
C ALA A 115 -2.15 2.11 0.77
N TRP A 116 -2.10 2.80 1.90
CA TRP A 116 -2.73 4.11 2.12
C TRP A 116 -1.67 5.19 2.23
N ARG A 117 -1.81 6.26 1.44
CA ARG A 117 -0.99 7.48 1.54
C ARG A 117 -1.81 8.67 1.98
N THR A 118 -1.19 9.63 2.66
CA THR A 118 -1.86 10.93 2.89
C THR A 118 -1.87 11.73 1.58
N LEU A 119 -2.88 12.57 1.39
CA LEU A 119 -3.01 13.34 0.16
C LEU A 119 -1.90 14.39 -0.03
N GLU A 120 -1.26 14.86 1.04
CA GLU A 120 -0.15 15.82 0.91
C GLU A 120 1.14 15.19 0.40
N ARG A 121 1.24 13.86 0.38
CA ARG A 121 2.42 13.16 -0.14
C ARG A 121 2.28 12.92 -1.63
N VAL A 122 3.36 13.22 -2.35
CA VAL A 122 3.56 12.78 -3.73
C VAL A 122 3.51 11.25 -3.74
N ALA A 123 2.75 10.67 -4.67
CA ALA A 123 2.60 9.22 -4.77
C ALA A 123 3.91 8.58 -5.25
N GLU A 124 4.23 7.37 -4.74
CA GLU A 124 5.40 6.62 -5.21
C GLU A 124 5.37 6.35 -6.73
N SER A 125 4.17 6.19 -7.29
CA SER A 125 3.99 6.01 -8.73
C SER A 125 4.49 7.19 -9.54
N VAL A 126 4.37 8.43 -9.05
CA VAL A 126 4.85 9.62 -9.75
C VAL A 126 6.38 9.57 -9.91
N PHE A 127 7.10 9.12 -8.87
CA PHE A 127 8.55 8.96 -8.96
C PHE A 127 8.92 7.85 -9.94
N LEU A 128 8.26 6.70 -9.85
CA LEU A 128 8.56 5.55 -10.69
C LEU A 128 8.16 5.78 -12.16
N GLU A 129 7.07 6.49 -12.44
CA GLU A 129 6.68 6.94 -13.79
C GLU A 129 7.73 7.87 -14.37
N TYR A 130 8.17 8.88 -13.61
CA TYR A 130 9.23 9.78 -14.03
C TYR A 130 10.55 9.02 -14.30
N ILE A 131 10.91 8.05 -13.45
CA ILE A 131 12.10 7.22 -13.65
C ILE A 131 11.95 6.35 -14.90
N ASN A 132 10.80 5.73 -15.12
CA ASN A 132 10.59 4.86 -16.28
C ASN A 132 10.58 5.65 -17.59
N ILE A 133 9.89 6.79 -17.64
CA ILE A 133 9.63 7.56 -18.85
C ILE A 133 10.74 8.58 -19.10
N GLU A 134 10.90 9.54 -18.20
CA GLU A 134 11.84 10.67 -18.40
C GLU A 134 13.30 10.26 -18.24
N CYS A 135 13.56 9.23 -17.41
CA CYS A 135 14.91 8.76 -17.20
C CYS A 135 15.32 7.59 -18.12
N GLY A 136 14.37 6.96 -18.82
CA GLY A 136 14.59 5.72 -19.55
C GLY A 136 14.91 4.52 -18.64
N GLY A 137 14.44 4.56 -17.39
CA GLY A 137 14.83 3.66 -16.31
C GLY A 137 16.14 4.07 -15.63
N ILE A 138 16.36 3.57 -14.41
CA ILE A 138 17.64 3.68 -13.70
C ILE A 138 18.04 2.28 -13.25
N PRO A 139 19.20 1.76 -13.67
CA PRO A 139 19.70 0.48 -13.19
C PRO A 139 19.74 0.44 -11.65
N GLY A 140 19.18 -0.61 -11.08
CA GLY A 140 19.09 -0.78 -9.63
C GLY A 140 17.86 -0.12 -8.99
N VAL A 141 16.93 0.42 -9.79
CA VAL A 141 15.63 0.91 -9.33
C VAL A 141 14.52 0.07 -9.93
N SER A 142 13.50 -0.23 -9.11
CA SER A 142 12.34 -1.00 -9.54
C SER A 142 11.51 -0.27 -10.59
N GLU A 143 11.00 -1.02 -11.57
CA GLU A 143 10.11 -0.49 -12.59
C GLU A 143 8.66 -0.42 -12.08
N LEU A 144 7.89 0.53 -12.60
CA LEU A 144 6.44 0.53 -12.49
C LEU A 144 5.79 -0.22 -13.66
N ARG A 145 4.89 -1.17 -13.36
CA ARG A 145 4.04 -1.84 -14.37
C ARG A 145 2.64 -1.25 -14.41
N ARG A 146 2.01 -1.05 -13.25
CA ARG A 146 0.67 -0.47 -13.13
C ARG A 146 0.48 0.17 -11.76
N CYS A 147 -0.28 1.25 -11.69
CA CYS A 147 -0.72 1.85 -10.43
C CYS A 147 -2.14 2.38 -10.59
N GLU A 148 -2.94 2.33 -9.53
CA GLU A 148 -4.24 3.00 -9.52
C GLU A 148 -4.64 3.45 -8.12
N ASN A 149 -5.18 4.67 -8.04
CA ASN A 149 -5.84 5.21 -6.85
C ASN A 149 -7.30 4.72 -6.83
N THR A 150 -7.75 4.12 -5.73
CA THR A 150 -9.04 3.40 -5.75
C THR A 150 -10.06 3.85 -4.73
N GLU A 151 -9.65 4.37 -3.57
CA GLU A 151 -10.62 4.85 -2.57
C GLU A 151 -10.04 5.91 -1.64
N GLN A 152 -10.88 6.79 -1.08
CA GLN A 152 -10.51 7.75 -0.04
C GLN A 152 -11.23 7.47 1.28
N ILE A 153 -10.61 7.79 2.42
CA ILE A 153 -11.25 7.54 3.72
C ILE A 153 -12.51 8.38 3.88
N THR A 154 -12.56 9.61 3.37
CA THR A 154 -13.78 10.44 3.46
C THR A 154 -14.98 9.80 2.76
N ASN A 155 -14.79 9.17 1.59
CA ASN A 155 -15.84 8.44 0.88
C ASN A 155 -16.38 7.27 1.72
N LEU A 156 -15.47 6.49 2.31
CA LEU A 156 -15.80 5.38 3.22
C LEU A 156 -16.52 5.83 4.51
N ARG A 157 -16.56 7.14 4.75
CA ARG A 157 -17.22 7.78 5.89
C ARG A 157 -18.38 8.68 5.47
N HIS A 158 -18.88 8.52 4.25
CA HIS A 158 -19.97 9.32 3.72
C HIS A 158 -19.72 10.84 3.82
N GLY A 159 -18.49 11.26 3.55
CA GLY A 159 -18.05 12.66 3.56
C GLY A 159 -17.60 13.20 4.93
N ALA A 160 -17.59 12.38 5.99
CA ALA A 160 -17.16 12.85 7.31
C ALA A 160 -15.65 13.15 7.35
N THR A 161 -15.29 14.35 7.78
CA THR A 161 -13.91 14.82 7.94
C THR A 161 -13.50 14.95 9.40
N PHE A 162 -12.19 14.90 9.67
CA PHE A 162 -11.65 15.00 11.02
C PHE A 162 -10.89 16.29 11.25
N LYS A 163 -11.03 16.84 12.46
CA LYS A 163 -10.21 17.95 12.94
C LYS A 163 -9.44 17.51 14.18
N THR A 164 -8.23 18.01 14.34
CA THR A 164 -7.47 17.86 15.58
C THR A 164 -8.15 18.64 16.72
N ARG A 165 -7.71 18.42 17.96
CA ARG A 165 -8.17 19.24 19.11
C ARG A 165 -7.91 20.74 18.94
N GLN A 166 -6.94 21.10 18.09
CA GLN A 166 -6.58 22.48 17.76
C GLN A 166 -7.38 23.02 16.55
N GLY A 167 -8.36 22.27 16.04
CA GLY A 167 -9.20 22.70 14.92
C GLY A 167 -8.61 22.50 13.53
N LYS A 168 -7.37 22.01 13.42
CA LYS A 168 -6.71 21.74 12.12
C LYS A 168 -7.36 20.54 11.44
N LEU A 169 -7.71 20.66 10.16
CA LEU A 169 -8.19 19.53 9.37
C LEU A 169 -7.12 18.44 9.27
N VAL A 170 -7.52 17.19 9.52
CA VAL A 170 -6.66 16.02 9.34
C VAL A 170 -6.71 15.62 7.87
N SER A 171 -5.54 15.39 7.27
CA SER A 171 -5.46 14.89 5.89
C SER A 171 -6.35 13.69 5.68
N ASP A 172 -7.04 13.68 4.56
CA ASP A 172 -7.58 12.44 4.03
C ASP A 172 -6.45 11.50 3.57
N ARG A 173 -6.80 10.22 3.38
CA ARG A 173 -5.89 9.20 2.87
C ARG A 173 -6.46 8.56 1.63
N GLN A 174 -5.60 8.40 0.63
CA GLN A 174 -5.87 7.71 -0.61
C GLN A 174 -5.37 6.27 -0.51
N TYR A 175 -6.26 5.32 -0.73
CA TYR A 175 -5.95 3.92 -0.99
C TYR A 175 -5.56 3.74 -2.45
N TYR A 176 -4.52 2.95 -2.68
CA TYR A 176 -4.03 2.66 -4.00
C TYR A 176 -3.38 1.28 -4.02
N TYR A 177 -3.14 0.78 -5.23
CA TYR A 177 -2.26 -0.37 -5.44
C TYR A 177 -1.21 -0.05 -6.50
N ILE A 178 -0.11 -0.79 -6.44
CA ILE A 178 0.98 -0.73 -7.41
C ILE A 178 1.44 -2.15 -7.75
N LEU A 179 1.73 -2.38 -9.04
CA LEU A 179 2.34 -3.58 -9.58
C LEU A 179 3.74 -3.23 -10.09
N GLN A 180 4.71 -4.01 -9.66
CA GLN A 180 6.11 -3.91 -10.05
C GLN A 180 6.65 -5.30 -10.35
N PRO A 181 7.74 -5.47 -11.11
CA PRO A 181 8.36 -6.77 -11.28
C PRO A 181 8.74 -7.38 -9.93
N PHE A 182 8.56 -8.69 -9.76
CA PHE A 182 9.11 -9.40 -8.61
C PHE A 182 10.58 -9.70 -8.85
N TYR A 183 11.47 -9.09 -8.06
CA TYR A 183 12.93 -9.24 -8.23
C TYR A 183 13.52 -10.36 -7.38
N GLY A 184 13.04 -10.53 -6.15
CA GLY A 184 13.60 -11.53 -5.22
C GLY A 184 13.45 -11.12 -3.76
N PRO A 185 14.15 -11.81 -2.84
CA PRO A 185 14.05 -11.56 -1.42
C PRO A 185 14.78 -10.27 -0.99
N PRO A 186 14.52 -9.78 0.23
CA PRO A 186 15.28 -8.67 0.82
C PRO A 186 16.78 -8.93 0.90
N LEU A 187 17.57 -7.86 0.87
CA LEU A 187 19.03 -7.88 0.87
C LEU A 187 19.63 -8.65 2.06
N GLU A 188 18.95 -8.65 3.21
CA GLU A 188 19.34 -9.41 4.41
C GLU A 188 19.31 -10.94 4.24
N MET A 189 18.68 -11.44 3.18
CA MET A 189 18.61 -12.88 2.85
C MET A 189 19.71 -13.32 1.86
N ALA A 190 20.74 -12.50 1.66
CA ALA A 190 21.87 -12.85 0.79
C ALA A 190 22.55 -14.15 1.27
N ARG A 191 22.83 -15.04 0.30
CA ARG A 191 23.40 -16.37 0.57
C ARG A 191 24.92 -16.36 0.65
N SER A 192 25.55 -15.24 0.28
CA SER A 192 26.99 -15.04 0.37
C SER A 192 27.35 -13.56 0.56
N VAL A 193 28.54 -13.31 1.12
CA VAL A 193 29.09 -11.94 1.23
C VAL A 193 29.25 -11.30 -0.15
N LEU A 194 29.65 -12.09 -1.16
CA LEU A 194 29.79 -11.60 -2.52
C LEU A 194 28.45 -11.09 -3.05
N GLN A 195 27.39 -11.89 -2.97
CA GLN A 195 26.05 -11.51 -3.44
C GLN A 195 25.56 -10.23 -2.72
N LEU A 196 25.77 -10.16 -1.41
CA LEU A 196 25.40 -8.99 -0.61
C LEU A 196 26.12 -7.72 -1.09
N VAL A 197 27.45 -7.76 -1.21
CA VAL A 197 28.27 -6.60 -1.60
C VAL A 197 27.99 -6.19 -3.03
N GLU A 198 27.76 -7.15 -3.92
CA GLU A 198 27.42 -6.92 -5.31
C GLU A 198 26.08 -6.20 -5.51
N ALA A 199 25.05 -6.66 -4.82
CA ALA A 199 23.74 -6.02 -4.82
C ALA A 199 23.79 -4.64 -4.13
N PHE A 200 24.48 -4.54 -3.00
CA PHE A 200 24.59 -3.27 -2.27
C PHE A 200 25.34 -2.20 -3.07
N ARG A 201 26.42 -2.59 -3.78
CA ARG A 201 27.13 -1.70 -4.72
C ARG A 201 26.20 -1.17 -5.81
N ASP A 202 25.38 -2.04 -6.40
CA ASP A 202 24.45 -1.65 -7.46
C ASP A 202 23.37 -0.70 -6.91
N ILE A 203 22.90 -0.90 -5.67
CA ILE A 203 21.98 0.02 -4.98
C ILE A 203 22.62 1.38 -4.68
N ILE A 204 23.89 1.43 -4.27
CA ILE A 204 24.61 2.70 -4.08
C ILE A 204 24.70 3.47 -5.40
N ALA A 205 24.99 2.77 -6.51
CA ALA A 205 25.00 3.37 -7.84
C ALA A 205 23.60 3.90 -8.23
N ALA A 206 22.54 3.14 -7.96
CA ALA A 206 21.16 3.55 -8.18
C ALA A 206 20.81 4.83 -7.41
N GLN A 207 21.17 4.90 -6.12
CA GLN A 207 20.96 6.09 -5.28
C GLN A 207 21.70 7.32 -5.80
N ARG A 208 22.95 7.15 -6.25
CA ARG A 208 23.72 8.24 -6.89
C ARG A 208 23.00 8.72 -8.15
N ASN A 209 22.52 7.80 -8.99
CA ASN A 209 21.83 8.14 -10.24
C ASN A 209 20.49 8.84 -9.98
N LEU A 210 19.73 8.41 -8.97
CA LEU A 210 18.53 9.10 -8.50
C LEU A 210 18.85 10.54 -8.06
N ALA A 211 19.90 10.72 -7.25
CA ALA A 211 20.30 12.04 -6.78
C ALA A 211 20.72 12.98 -7.93
N LEU A 212 21.40 12.46 -8.95
CA LEU A 212 21.74 13.22 -10.16
C LEU A 212 20.49 13.70 -10.93
N ARG A 213 19.39 12.95 -10.83
CA ARG A 213 18.07 13.32 -11.37
C ARG A 213 17.19 14.08 -10.37
N GLY A 214 17.76 14.52 -9.25
CA GLY A 214 17.04 15.31 -8.26
C GLY A 214 16.04 14.50 -7.45
N ILE A 215 16.22 13.18 -7.30
CA ILE A 215 15.34 12.32 -6.51
C ILE A 215 16.10 11.79 -5.30
N VAL A 216 15.50 11.88 -4.11
CA VAL A 216 16.01 11.21 -2.90
C VAL A 216 14.95 10.27 -2.36
N HIS A 217 15.32 9.01 -2.17
CA HIS A 217 14.42 7.95 -1.71
C HIS A 217 13.92 8.14 -0.27
N ARG A 218 14.80 8.59 0.63
CA ARG A 218 14.58 8.84 2.07
C ARG A 218 14.16 7.65 2.94
N ASP A 219 13.79 6.49 2.39
CA ASP A 219 13.47 5.27 3.17
C ASP A 219 14.39 4.09 2.85
N ILE A 220 15.69 4.26 3.08
CA ILE A 220 16.69 3.20 2.89
C ILE A 220 16.66 2.24 4.09
N SER A 221 16.32 0.97 3.82
CA SER A 221 16.31 -0.09 4.82
C SER A 221 16.56 -1.45 4.16
N THR A 222 16.95 -2.46 4.94
CA THR A 222 17.19 -3.83 4.41
C THR A 222 15.97 -4.45 3.74
N ARG A 223 14.77 -3.96 4.06
CA ARG A 223 13.49 -4.42 3.50
C ARG A 223 13.11 -3.76 2.18
N ASN A 224 13.67 -2.58 1.89
CA ASN A 224 13.42 -1.83 0.66
C ASN A 224 14.55 -2.02 -0.38
N MET A 225 15.54 -2.84 -0.02
CA MET A 225 16.65 -3.26 -0.88
C MET A 225 16.45 -4.75 -1.17
N LEU A 226 16.27 -5.10 -2.43
CA LEU A 226 16.03 -6.48 -2.86
C LEU A 226 17.25 -7.04 -3.58
N LEU A 227 17.43 -8.35 -3.45
CA LEU A 227 18.26 -9.14 -4.34
C LEU A 227 17.50 -9.39 -5.63
N ASN A 228 18.12 -9.11 -6.78
CA ASN A 228 17.56 -9.47 -8.07
C ASN A 228 18.00 -10.89 -8.43
N GLU A 229 17.09 -11.85 -8.30
CA GLU A 229 17.29 -13.25 -8.64
C GLU A 229 16.81 -13.58 -10.07
N ARG A 230 16.47 -12.58 -10.89
CA ARG A 230 16.13 -12.79 -12.30
C ARG A 230 17.35 -13.24 -13.10
N LEU A 231 17.13 -14.08 -14.10
CA LEU A 231 18.18 -14.65 -14.94
C LEU A 231 18.94 -13.61 -15.78
N ASP A 232 18.28 -12.49 -16.09
CA ASP A 232 18.81 -11.34 -16.84
C ASP A 232 19.56 -10.34 -15.94
N ALA A 233 19.67 -10.59 -14.63
CA ALA A 233 20.33 -9.67 -13.70
C ALA A 233 21.84 -9.60 -13.97
N GLY A 234 22.31 -8.40 -14.30
CA GLY A 234 23.70 -8.11 -14.62
C GLY A 234 24.28 -7.02 -13.72
N VAL A 235 25.53 -6.63 -13.98
CA VAL A 235 26.17 -5.50 -13.30
C VAL A 235 25.28 -4.25 -13.38
N GLY A 236 24.92 -3.71 -12.21
CA GLY A 236 24.05 -2.54 -12.09
C GLY A 236 22.59 -2.88 -11.77
N THR A 237 22.17 -4.14 -11.87
CA THR A 237 20.79 -4.57 -11.58
C THR A 237 20.70 -5.73 -10.59
N ARG A 238 21.80 -6.16 -9.95
CA ARG A 238 21.78 -7.27 -8.97
C ARG A 238 21.14 -6.89 -7.64
N GLY A 239 21.13 -5.60 -7.32
CA GLY A 239 20.39 -5.03 -6.21
C GLY A 239 19.35 -4.06 -6.73
N ILE A 240 18.13 -4.12 -6.20
CA ILE A 240 17.01 -3.28 -6.65
C ILE A 240 16.44 -2.51 -5.46
N LEU A 241 16.24 -1.21 -5.65
CA LEU A 241 15.58 -0.34 -4.69
C LEU A 241 14.08 -0.23 -5.00
N ILE A 242 13.25 -0.44 -3.98
CA ILE A 242 11.79 -0.36 -4.01
C ILE A 242 11.26 0.59 -2.93
N ASP A 243 9.94 0.86 -2.94
CA ASP A 243 9.18 1.63 -1.93
C ASP A 243 9.51 3.14 -1.90
N PHE A 244 9.04 3.86 -2.93
CA PHE A 244 9.26 5.31 -3.09
C PHE A 244 8.23 6.17 -2.35
N ASP A 245 7.47 5.60 -1.41
CA ASP A 245 6.43 6.30 -0.63
C ASP A 245 6.94 7.51 0.16
N MET A 246 8.22 7.50 0.48
CA MET A 246 8.89 8.57 1.22
C MET A 246 9.79 9.42 0.32
N ALA A 247 9.87 9.15 -0.98
CA ALA A 247 10.76 9.88 -1.87
C ALA A 247 10.39 11.36 -1.96
N LYS A 248 11.36 12.18 -2.36
CA LYS A 248 11.15 13.61 -2.68
C LYS A 248 11.96 13.99 -3.92
N PHE A 249 11.38 14.86 -4.72
CA PHE A 249 12.13 15.66 -5.67
C PHE A 249 12.86 16.74 -4.88
N ILE A 250 14.18 16.81 -5.02
CA ILE A 250 14.96 17.95 -4.55
C ILE A 250 14.75 19.05 -5.58
N ASP A 251 13.96 20.03 -5.20
CA ASP A 251 13.96 21.31 -5.89
C ASP A 251 15.33 21.94 -5.62
N ARG A 252 16.15 22.14 -6.66
CA ARG A 252 17.47 22.78 -6.49
C ARG A 252 17.35 24.25 -6.04
N THR A 253 16.13 24.79 -5.96
CA THR A 253 15.81 26.17 -5.60
C THR A 253 15.12 26.35 -4.24
N THR A 254 14.70 25.28 -3.57
CA THR A 254 13.80 25.42 -2.39
C THR A 254 14.12 24.37 -1.33
N SER A 255 15.22 24.59 -0.61
CA SER A 255 15.50 23.94 0.68
C SER A 255 14.49 24.43 1.74
N GLY A 256 13.29 23.87 1.73
CA GLY A 256 12.27 24.12 2.73
C GLY A 256 12.20 22.96 3.72
N GLU A 257 12.69 23.18 4.94
CA GLU A 257 12.50 22.29 6.08
C GLU A 257 11.00 22.04 6.29
N SER A 258 10.55 20.82 5.97
CA SER A 258 9.35 20.27 6.59
C SER A 258 9.71 18.96 7.25
N THR A 259 9.71 18.98 8.59
CA THR A 259 9.83 17.81 9.44
C THR A 259 8.72 16.81 9.10
N ASP A 260 9.05 15.83 8.28
CA ASP A 260 8.22 14.64 8.03
C ASP A 260 8.29 13.76 9.28
N VAL A 261 7.28 13.88 10.16
CA VAL A 261 7.12 12.94 11.27
C VAL A 261 6.75 11.58 10.69
N ARG A 262 7.58 10.56 10.93
CA ARG A 262 7.24 9.16 10.67
C ARG A 262 6.00 8.81 11.51
N THR A 263 4.86 8.58 10.85
CA THR A 263 3.66 7.98 11.46
C THR A 263 3.47 6.56 11.01
#